data_AF-A0A557QIC8-F1
#
_entry.id   AF-A0A557QIC8-F1
#
_cell.length_a   1.000
_cell.length_b   1.000
_cell.length_c   1.000
_cell.angle_alpha   90.00
_cell.angle_beta   90.00
_cell.angle_gamma   90.00
#
_symmetry.space_group_name_H-M   'P 1'
#
loop_
_entity.id
_entity.type
_entity.pdbx_description
1 polymer ?
#
loop_
_entity_poly.entity_id
_entity_poly.type
_entity_poly.pdbx_seq_one_letter_code
_entity_poly.pdbx_strand_id
1 'polypeptide(L)' 'MTGGNTECACGCGGKPAGGYFLPGHDQRLRADLERRIGGLIPLRMLVEAAEHFAAGTIQSSMFNNMVKDLFRMREEDN' A
#
# COMPACT_ATOMS: atom_id res chain seq x y z
N MET A 1 21.28 -6.37 -13.18
CA MET A 1 20.45 -5.31 -13.79
C MET A 1 19.00 -5.63 -13.46
N THR A 2 18.47 -5.14 -12.35
CA THR A 2 17.09 -5.42 -11.91
C THR A 2 16.13 -4.42 -12.54
N GLY A 3 15.02 -4.95 -13.07
CA GLY A 3 14.12 -4.29 -14.03
C GLY A 3 13.53 -2.99 -13.54
N GLY A 4 13.78 -1.91 -14.28
CA GLY A 4 12.96 -0.71 -14.20
C GLY A 4 11.57 -1.03 -14.74
N ASN A 5 10.53 -0.61 -14.02
CA ASN A 5 9.17 -0.68 -14.51
C ASN A 5 9.07 0.20 -15.78
N THR A 6 8.41 -0.26 -16.83
CA THR A 6 8.26 0.54 -18.07
C THR A 6 7.44 1.80 -17.86
N GLU A 7 6.74 1.88 -16.72
CA GLU A 7 5.91 2.99 -16.30
C GLU A 7 6.16 3.35 -14.82
N CYS A 8 5.87 4.59 -14.48
CA CYS A 8 6.00 5.13 -13.15
C CYS A 8 5.04 4.43 -12.19
N ALA A 9 5.57 3.84 -11.12
CA ALA A 9 4.82 3.05 -10.14
C ALA A 9 3.78 3.86 -9.34
N CYS A 10 3.77 5.18 -9.44
CA CYS A 10 2.67 6.01 -8.92
C CYS A 10 1.39 5.94 -9.79
N GLY A 11 1.41 5.27 -10.94
CA GLY A 11 0.26 5.09 -11.82
C GLY A 11 -0.02 6.25 -12.79
N CYS A 12 0.92 7.19 -13.00
CA CYS A 12 0.69 8.34 -13.88
C CYS A 12 0.94 8.06 -15.37
N GLY A 13 1.36 6.85 -15.75
CA GLY A 13 1.69 6.47 -17.13
C GLY A 13 3.01 7.06 -17.68
N GLY A 14 3.73 7.87 -16.89
CA GLY A 14 5.03 8.42 -17.28
C GLY A 14 6.12 7.34 -17.27
N LYS A 15 7.17 7.50 -18.08
CA LYS A 15 8.27 6.52 -18.17
C LYS A 15 9.50 7.02 -17.38
N PRO A 16 9.89 6.37 -16.26
CA PRO A 16 11.10 6.72 -15.55
C PRO A 16 12.33 6.50 -16.43
N ALA A 17 13.34 7.37 -16.32
CA ALA A 17 14.65 7.15 -16.98
C ALA A 17 15.41 5.96 -16.35
N GLY A 18 14.99 5.51 -15.17
CA GLY A 18 15.46 4.34 -14.43
C GLY A 18 14.70 4.21 -13.11
N GLY A 19 14.76 3.03 -12.47
CA GLY A 19 14.04 2.77 -11.21
C GLY A 19 12.52 2.65 -11.39
N TYR A 20 11.76 3.01 -10.35
CA TYR A 20 10.30 2.84 -10.29
C TYR A 20 9.50 4.14 -10.44
N PHE A 21 10.12 5.30 -10.19
CA PHE A 21 9.40 6.57 -10.07
C PHE A 21 10.03 7.68 -10.90
N LEU A 22 9.19 8.57 -11.42
CA LEU A 22 9.64 9.91 -11.82
C LEU A 22 10.06 10.71 -10.57
N PRO A 23 10.91 11.74 -10.72
CA PRO A 23 11.36 12.54 -9.57
C PRO A 23 10.18 13.06 -8.72
N GLY A 24 10.18 12.71 -7.43
CA GLY A 24 9.17 13.12 -6.44
C GLY A 24 7.85 12.32 -6.45
N HIS A 25 7.67 11.37 -7.37
CA HIS A 25 6.42 10.61 -7.49
C HIS A 25 6.28 9.49 -6.46
N ASP A 26 7.38 9.08 -5.83
CA ASP A 26 7.39 8.20 -4.66
C ASP A 26 6.62 8.83 -3.49
N GLN A 27 6.83 10.13 -3.23
CA GLN A 27 6.10 10.85 -2.18
C GLN A 27 4.61 11.00 -2.51
N ARG A 28 4.28 11.18 -3.80
CA ARG A 28 2.88 11.19 -4.24
C ARG A 28 2.19 9.86 -3.96
N LEU A 29 2.85 8.74 -4.29
CA LEU A 29 2.31 7.41 -4.00
C LEU A 29 2.14 7.22 -2.49
N ARG A 30 3.15 7.59 -1.69
CA ARG A 30 3.08 7.51 -0.22
C ARG A 30 1.87 8.26 0.32
N ALA A 31 1.71 9.53 -0.06
CA ALA A 31 0.59 10.36 0.40
C ALA A 31 -0.77 9.80 -0.06
N ASP A 32 -0.83 9.16 -1.23
CA ASP A 32 -2.04 8.50 -1.72
C ASP A 32 -2.41 7.26 -0.90
N LEU A 33 -1.43 6.40 -0.63
CA LEU A 33 -1.64 5.20 0.18
C LEU A 33 -2.08 5.56 1.60
N GLU A 34 -1.38 6.50 2.24
CA GLU A 34 -1.73 6.98 3.59
C GLU A 34 -3.17 7.52 3.63
N ARG A 35 -3.57 8.37 2.67
CA ARG A 35 -4.93 8.91 2.61
C ARG A 35 -5.99 7.83 2.37
N ARG A 36 -5.72 6.87 1.48
CA ARG A 36 -6.69 5.83 1.11
C ARG A 36 -7.01 4.88 2.25
N ILE A 37 -6.03 4.61 3.12
CA ILE A 37 -6.19 3.69 4.24
C ILE A 37 -6.55 4.39 5.56
N GLY A 38 -6.52 5.72 5.62
CA GLY A 38 -6.87 6.48 6.82
C GLY A 38 -5.68 6.89 7.70
N GLY A 39 -4.46 6.85 7.17
CA GLY A 39 -3.25 7.35 7.82
C GLY A 39 -2.17 6.29 8.02
N LEU A 40 -1.09 6.70 8.70
CA LEU A 40 0.09 5.86 8.91
C LEU A 40 -0.17 4.66 9.83
N ILE A 41 -1.03 4.80 10.84
CA ILE A 41 -1.32 3.71 11.78
C ILE A 41 -2.09 2.56 11.09
N PRO A 42 -3.21 2.81 10.38
CA PRO A 42 -3.86 1.77 9.58
C PRO A 42 -2.94 1.17 8.51
N LEU A 43 -2.07 1.97 7.88
CA LEU A 43 -1.09 1.48 6.91
C LEU A 43 -0.12 0.46 7.53
N ARG A 44 0.40 0.78 8.72
CA ARG A 44 1.27 -0.13 9.49
C ARG A 44 0.53 -1.44 9.80
N MET A 45 -0.71 -1.36 10.29
CA MET A 45 -1.50 -2.55 10.62
C MET A 45 -1.74 -3.45 9.40
N LEU A 46 -1.97 -2.87 8.22
CA LEU A 46 -2.12 -3.65 6.99
C LEU A 46 -0.84 -4.40 6.63
N VAL A 47 0.33 -3.75 6.77
CA VAL A 47 1.63 -4.39 6.50
C VAL A 47 1.88 -5.54 7.47
N GLU A 48 1.70 -5.31 8.76
CA GLU A 48 1.87 -6.36 9.80
C GLU A 48 0.92 -7.55 9.56
N ALA A 49 -0.35 -7.28 9.21
CA ALA A 49 -1.32 -8.35 8.88
C ALA A 49 -0.87 -9.18 7.67
N ALA A 50 -0.33 -8.52 6.64
CA ALA A 50 0.18 -9.20 5.44
C ALA A 50 1.42 -10.05 5.74
N GLU A 51 2.34 -9.56 6.58
CA GLU A 51 3.51 -10.32 7.05
C GLU A 51 3.09 -11.56 7.84
N HIS A 52 2.15 -11.41 8.77
CA HIS A 52 1.61 -12.52 9.55
C HIS A 52 0.94 -13.59 8.67
N PHE A 53 0.20 -13.16 7.65
CA PHE A 53 -0.42 -14.07 6.68
C PHE A 53 0.63 -14.79 5.82
N ALA A 54 1.61 -14.06 5.28
CA ALA A 54 2.69 -14.63 4.47
C ALA A 54 3.55 -15.64 5.26
N ALA A 55 3.74 -15.39 6.56
CA ALA A 55 4.43 -16.31 7.47
C ALA A 55 3.58 -17.53 7.88
N GLY A 56 2.30 -17.59 7.50
CA GLY A 56 1.38 -18.66 7.89
C GLY A 56 0.95 -18.63 9.36
N THR A 57 1.19 -17.51 10.05
CA THR A 57 0.85 -17.36 11.49
C THR A 57 -0.62 -17.03 11.71
N ILE A 58 -1.30 -16.51 10.68
CA ILE A 58 -2.76 -16.30 10.67
C ILE A 58 -3.38 -16.92 9.41
N GLN A 59 -4.63 -17.34 9.52
CA GLN A 59 -5.39 -17.88 8.39
C GLN A 59 -5.89 -16.76 7.47
N SER A 60 -6.20 -17.11 6.21
CA SER A 60 -6.74 -16.17 5.22
C SER A 60 -8.04 -15.51 5.67
N SER A 61 -8.91 -16.22 6.38
CA SER A 61 -10.16 -15.67 6.94
C SER A 61 -9.91 -14.54 7.94
N MET A 62 -8.90 -14.71 8.81
CA MET A 62 -8.50 -13.70 9.79
C MET A 62 -7.91 -12.47 9.09
N PHE A 63 -7.00 -12.67 8.15
CA PHE A 63 -6.44 -11.58 7.33
C PHE A 63 -7.55 -10.79 6.60
N ASN A 64 -8.49 -11.49 5.95
CA ASN A 64 -9.61 -10.86 5.26
C ASN A 64 -10.48 -10.01 6.20
N ASN A 65 -10.71 -10.47 7.42
CA ASN A 65 -11.48 -9.70 8.41
C ASN A 65 -10.72 -8.44 8.86
N MET A 66 -9.41 -8.57 9.14
CA MET A 66 -8.58 -7.41 9.50
C MET A 66 -8.57 -6.34 8.40
N VAL A 67 -8.44 -6.75 7.14
CA VAL A 67 -8.50 -5.82 6.00
C VAL A 67 -9.86 -5.13 5.92
N LYS A 68 -10.97 -5.88 6.07
CA LYS A 68 -12.32 -5.28 6.08
C LYS A 68 -12.49 -4.26 7.20
N ASP A 69 -12.04 -4.57 8.40
CA ASP A 69 -12.15 -3.67 9.55
C ASP A 69 -11.34 -2.38 9.35
N LEU A 70 -10.11 -2.48 8.82
CA LEU A 70 -9.29 -1.31 8.50
C LEU A 70 -9.98 -0.34 7.53
N PHE A 71 -10.65 -0.87 6.50
CA PHE A 71 -11.36 -0.02 5.53
C PHE A 71 -12.74 0.44 6.02
N ARG A 72 -13.37 -0.28 6.95
CA ARG A 72 -14.65 0.12 7.56
C ARG A 72 -14.49 1.29 8.54
N MET A 73 -13.45 1.28 9.38
CA MET A 73 -13.20 2.36 10.36
C MET A 73 -12.99 3.73 9.70
N ARG A 74 -12.49 3.75 8.46
CA ARG A 74 -12.36 4.98 7.67
C ARG A 74 -13.70 5.64 7.36
N GLU A 75 -14.77 4.88 7.18
CA GLU A 75 -16.09 5.42 6.81
C GLU A 75 -16.75 6.18 7.98
N GLU A 76 -16.28 5.96 9.21
CA GLU A 76 -16.85 6.56 10.42
C GLU A 76 -16.16 7.90 10.80
N ASP A 77 -14.93 8.13 10.33
CA ASP A 77 -14.12 9.33 10.60
C ASP A 77 -14.25 10.44 9.52
N ASN A 78 -15.13 10.26 8.53
CA ASN A 78 -15.23 11.08 7.31
C ASN A 78 -16.64 11.67 7.14
#